data_AF-A0A5B2XDC8-F1
#
_entry.id   AF-A0A5B2XDC8-F1
#
_cell.length_a   1.000
_cell.length_b   1.000
_cell.length_c   1.000
_cell.angle_alpha   90.00
_cell.angle_beta   90.00
_cell.angle_gamma   90.00
#
_symmetry.space_group_name_H-M   'P 1'
#
loop_
_entity.id
_entity.type
_entity.pdbx_description
1 polymer ?
#
loop_
_entity_poly.entity_id
_entity_poly.type
_entity_poly.pdbx_seq_one_letter_code
_entity_poly.pdbx_strand_id
1 'polypeptide(L)'
;MMGDVRAYCMRAMVLAAEWRQSNRARCTRQVVRGMVAQRDTQSVAAALELRITSGPLPTGCFDIQTVVVKKGPQAYKTATLWLFGNQTTGEIKRRELRVQSWAVKSDGPGFAFDEKPENTWYCEQNEVAAFAAFLNGQLEEAGVYHRISNDSPLASVVEKVQAGEADASQLVQIAQALADAPNSAEVLAHHEASRVLLDGIQTARQRDVIARLKAAVSDPSTGENVLQGILADGWWMFGGRFIAKASRRSLTVLDQLDIPLIRADGALHVVELKTANIGDLVIKYRNHHVVGPQVNEAVGQVANYLRELDEHRHVIKGALGIECRRAFATVVIGHPQYAEKVDAKDIAETLRTYNAHLSRIEVITYADLIQGAESALTLGAEAPEPEEPQLEPEGPPF
;
A
#
# COMPACT_ATOMS: atom_id res chain seq x y z
N MET A 1 -4.97 -47.53 13.42
CA MET A 1 -4.68 -46.09 13.59
C MET A 1 -5.84 -45.30 13.03
N MET A 2 -6.80 -45.00 13.89
CA MET A 2 -8.06 -44.33 13.55
C MET A 2 -8.36 -43.51 14.79
N GLY A 3 -8.15 -42.20 14.73
CA GLY A 3 -8.30 -41.34 15.89
C GLY A 3 -7.54 -40.03 15.80
N ASP A 4 -7.74 -39.22 14.75
CA ASP A 4 -7.61 -37.76 14.88
C ASP A 4 -8.24 -36.91 13.75
N VAL A 5 -9.38 -37.33 13.18
CA VAL A 5 -10.11 -36.54 12.17
C VAL A 5 -11.48 -36.04 12.68
N ARG A 6 -11.96 -36.59 13.80
CA ARG A 6 -13.22 -36.14 14.42
C ARG A 6 -13.08 -34.87 15.29
N ALA A 7 -11.87 -34.53 15.77
CA ALA A 7 -11.64 -33.33 16.57
C ALA A 7 -11.65 -32.03 15.73
N TYR A 8 -11.25 -32.10 14.46
CA TYR A 8 -11.18 -30.94 13.57
C TYR A 8 -12.55 -30.52 13.03
N CYS A 9 -13.44 -31.48 12.73
CA CYS A 9 -14.78 -31.17 12.22
C CYS A 9 -15.75 -30.61 13.27
N MET A 10 -15.57 -30.90 14.57
CA MET A 10 -16.44 -30.35 15.61
C MET A 10 -16.11 -28.91 16.01
N ARG A 11 -14.84 -28.47 15.90
CA ARG A 11 -14.47 -27.05 16.18
C ARG A 11 -14.94 -26.08 15.09
N ALA A 12 -14.99 -26.51 13.84
CA ALA A 12 -15.48 -25.69 12.73
C ALA A 12 -17.01 -25.46 12.77
N MET A 13 -17.78 -26.40 13.32
CA MET A 13 -19.24 -26.27 13.43
C MET A 13 -19.68 -25.37 14.61
N VAL A 14 -18.88 -25.25 15.68
CA VAL A 14 -19.19 -24.36 16.82
C VAL A 14 -18.94 -22.89 16.45
N LEU A 15 -17.87 -22.58 15.73
CA LEU A 15 -17.55 -21.21 15.27
C LEU A 15 -18.55 -20.67 14.22
N ALA A 16 -19.10 -21.54 13.37
CA ALA A 16 -20.13 -21.17 12.39
C ALA A 16 -21.51 -20.89 13.02
N ALA A 17 -21.79 -21.43 14.21
CA ALA A 17 -23.03 -21.18 14.96
C ALA A 17 -22.97 -19.86 15.76
N GLU A 18 -21.81 -19.50 16.32
CA GLU A 18 -21.61 -18.25 17.07
C GLU A 18 -21.62 -17.00 16.15
N TRP A 19 -21.11 -17.13 14.92
CA TRP A 19 -21.19 -16.06 13.92
C TRP A 19 -22.64 -15.76 13.45
N ARG A 20 -23.51 -16.79 13.44
CA ARG A 20 -24.93 -16.65 13.06
C ARG A 20 -25.81 -16.04 14.18
N GLN A 21 -25.43 -16.17 15.45
CA GLN A 21 -26.15 -15.54 16.57
C GLN A 21 -25.78 -14.06 16.75
N SER A 22 -24.51 -13.67 16.53
CA SER A 22 -24.07 -12.27 16.68
C SER A 22 -24.65 -11.32 15.61
N ASN A 23 -24.91 -11.82 14.40
CA ASN A 23 -25.44 -10.99 13.29
C ASN A 23 -26.97 -10.83 13.27
N ARG A 24 -27.73 -11.49 14.16
CA ARG A 24 -29.19 -11.30 14.28
C ARG A 24 -29.59 -10.14 15.20
N ALA A 25 -28.67 -9.59 16.01
CA ALA A 25 -29.01 -8.62 17.05
C ALA A 25 -28.86 -7.13 16.67
N ARG A 26 -28.43 -6.77 15.46
CA ARG A 26 -28.15 -5.36 15.10
C ARG A 26 -29.00 -4.73 14.00
N CYS A 27 -30.11 -5.35 13.60
CA CYS A 27 -31.00 -4.75 12.60
C CYS A 27 -32.45 -4.74 13.08
N THR A 28 -32.81 -3.77 13.94
CA THR A 28 -34.20 -3.31 14.10
C THR A 28 -34.25 -1.93 14.76
N ARG A 29 -35.10 -1.05 14.20
CA ARG A 29 -35.41 0.37 14.55
C ARG A 29 -34.42 1.39 13.93
N GLN A 30 -34.81 2.39 13.15
CA GLN A 30 -36.13 2.99 12.92
C GLN A 30 -36.20 3.80 11.60
N VAL A 31 -37.27 3.55 10.83
CA VAL A 31 -37.96 4.30 9.75
C VAL A 31 -37.94 5.85 9.97
N VAL A 32 -37.81 6.80 9.02
CA VAL A 32 -38.76 7.25 7.96
C VAL A 32 -38.15 8.36 7.05
N ARG A 33 -38.34 8.21 5.71
CA ARG A 33 -38.47 9.18 4.54
C ARG A 33 -37.55 10.42 4.43
N GLY A 34 -37.01 10.79 3.25
CA GLY A 34 -37.15 10.28 1.87
C GLY A 34 -36.34 11.11 0.85
N MET A 35 -36.05 10.50 -0.31
CA MET A 35 -35.81 11.03 -1.68
C MET A 35 -35.18 12.45 -1.83
N VAL A 36 -34.04 12.66 -2.51
CA VAL A 36 -33.81 12.44 -3.95
C VAL A 36 -32.30 12.39 -4.29
N ALA A 37 -31.94 11.39 -5.12
CA ALA A 37 -30.88 11.23 -6.13
C ALA A 37 -29.50 11.93 -6.00
N GLN A 38 -28.43 11.13 -6.09
CA GLN A 38 -27.61 11.06 -7.31
C GLN A 38 -26.60 9.88 -7.30
N ARG A 39 -26.79 9.02 -8.31
CA ARG A 39 -25.91 8.03 -8.97
C ARG A 39 -24.54 7.73 -8.35
N ASP A 40 -24.45 6.54 -7.76
CA ASP A 40 -23.20 5.81 -7.56
C ASP A 40 -22.86 4.99 -8.81
N THR A 41 -21.78 5.38 -9.50
CA THR A 41 -21.04 4.53 -10.43
C THR A 41 -20.25 3.51 -9.61
N GLN A 42 -20.90 2.44 -9.17
CA GLN A 42 -20.23 1.25 -8.65
C GLN A 42 -19.62 0.47 -9.82
N SER A 43 -18.30 0.35 -9.79
CA SER A 43 -17.51 -0.68 -10.47
C SER A 43 -18.18 -2.05 -10.32
N VAL A 44 -18.60 -2.63 -11.45
CA VAL A 44 -19.17 -3.97 -11.53
C VAL A 44 -18.03 -4.96 -11.70
N ALA A 45 -17.43 -5.41 -10.61
CA ALA A 45 -16.66 -6.66 -10.63
C ALA A 45 -17.66 -7.82 -10.64
N ALA A 46 -17.93 -8.39 -11.82
CA ALA A 46 -18.80 -9.56 -11.93
C ALA A 46 -18.07 -10.79 -11.36
N ALA A 47 -18.48 -11.25 -10.17
CA ALA A 47 -17.98 -12.50 -9.60
C ALA A 47 -18.35 -13.68 -10.53
N LEU A 48 -17.35 -14.42 -11.00
CA LEU A 48 -17.55 -15.63 -11.80
C LEU A 48 -18.05 -16.77 -10.89
N GLU A 49 -19.15 -17.43 -11.27
CA GLU A 49 -19.69 -18.58 -10.54
C GLU A 49 -18.92 -19.85 -10.96
N LEU A 50 -18.02 -20.30 -10.10
CA LEU A 50 -17.30 -21.58 -10.26
C LEU A 50 -18.14 -22.73 -9.72
N ARG A 51 -18.35 -23.76 -10.53
CA ARG A 51 -19.02 -25.01 -10.14
C ARG A 51 -18.06 -26.18 -10.29
N ILE A 52 -17.77 -26.83 -9.16
CA ILE A 52 -17.01 -28.07 -9.10
C ILE A 52 -18.03 -29.20 -8.92
N THR A 53 -18.03 -30.17 -9.83
CA THR A 53 -19.04 -31.25 -9.81
C THR A 53 -18.51 -32.42 -8.99
N SER A 54 -19.14 -32.69 -7.84
CA SER A 54 -18.79 -33.81 -6.95
C SER A 54 -19.64 -35.07 -7.19
N GLY A 55 -20.29 -35.19 -8.35
CA GLY A 55 -21.12 -36.32 -8.75
C GLY A 55 -20.33 -37.48 -9.37
N PRO A 56 -20.97 -38.62 -9.72
CA PRO A 56 -20.29 -39.72 -10.40
C PRO A 56 -19.74 -39.23 -11.75
N LEU A 57 -18.41 -39.24 -11.85
CA LEU A 57 -17.69 -38.79 -13.02
C LEU A 57 -17.70 -39.88 -14.11
N PRO A 58 -17.62 -39.52 -15.39
CA PRO A 58 -17.46 -40.49 -16.46
C PRO A 58 -16.20 -41.34 -16.26
N THR A 59 -16.24 -42.60 -16.72
CA THR A 59 -15.13 -43.54 -16.53
C THR A 59 -13.80 -42.96 -17.02
N GLY A 60 -12.80 -42.94 -16.13
CA GLY A 60 -11.47 -42.40 -16.40
C GLY A 60 -11.34 -40.87 -16.26
N CYS A 61 -12.43 -40.15 -16.00
CA CYS A 61 -12.43 -38.77 -15.58
C CYS A 61 -12.40 -38.70 -14.05
N PHE A 62 -11.49 -37.90 -13.49
CA PHE A 62 -11.38 -37.77 -12.04
C PHE A 62 -11.59 -36.33 -11.54
N ASP A 63 -11.63 -35.34 -12.44
CA ASP A 63 -12.06 -33.97 -12.09
C ASP A 63 -12.73 -33.25 -13.27
N ILE A 64 -13.74 -32.45 -12.95
CA ILE A 64 -14.47 -31.58 -13.89
C ILE A 64 -14.73 -30.24 -13.21
N GLN A 65 -14.19 -29.18 -13.80
CA GLN A 65 -14.38 -27.82 -13.33
C GLN A 65 -15.15 -27.02 -14.39
N THR A 66 -16.24 -26.36 -13.99
CA THR A 66 -17.06 -25.55 -14.90
C THR A 66 -17.19 -24.13 -14.39
N VAL A 67 -16.93 -23.16 -15.25
CA VAL A 67 -17.20 -21.74 -15.02
C VAL A 67 -18.35 -21.30 -15.90
N VAL A 68 -19.26 -20.52 -15.32
CA VAL A 68 -20.30 -19.81 -16.07
C VAL A 68 -19.72 -18.49 -16.56
N VAL A 69 -19.47 -18.40 -17.88
CA VAL A 69 -18.89 -17.21 -18.52
C VAL A 69 -19.95 -16.12 -18.72
N LYS A 70 -21.19 -16.53 -19.05
CA LYS A 70 -22.32 -15.62 -19.22
C LYS A 70 -23.62 -16.31 -18.87
N LYS A 71 -24.43 -15.68 -18.03
CA LYS A 71 -25.82 -16.06 -17.75
C LYS A 71 -26.74 -14.92 -18.13
N GLY A 72 -27.09 -14.84 -19.42
CA GLY A 72 -27.91 -13.77 -19.98
C GLY A 72 -29.36 -14.20 -20.21
N PRO A 73 -30.27 -13.25 -20.50
CA PRO A 73 -31.69 -13.54 -20.75
C PRO A 73 -31.95 -14.35 -22.02
N GLN A 74 -30.97 -14.48 -22.92
CA GLN A 74 -31.10 -15.17 -24.21
C GLN A 74 -30.13 -16.35 -24.38
N ALA A 75 -29.07 -16.42 -23.57
CA ALA A 75 -28.04 -17.45 -23.73
C ALA A 75 -27.31 -17.73 -22.42
N TYR A 76 -26.97 -19.00 -22.24
CA TYR A 76 -26.13 -19.49 -21.16
C TYR A 76 -24.81 -20.01 -21.73
N LYS A 77 -23.67 -19.49 -21.26
CA LYS A 77 -22.34 -19.86 -21.76
C LYS A 77 -21.47 -20.43 -20.66
N THR A 78 -20.83 -21.56 -20.93
CA THR A 78 -19.95 -22.25 -19.99
C THR A 78 -18.59 -22.54 -20.59
N ALA A 79 -17.57 -22.57 -19.73
CA ALA A 79 -16.26 -23.15 -20.03
C ALA A 79 -16.01 -24.29 -19.03
N THR A 80 -15.75 -25.50 -19.53
CA THR A 80 -15.57 -26.70 -18.72
C THR A 80 -14.23 -27.35 -19.02
N LEU A 81 -13.40 -27.51 -17.99
CA LEU A 81 -12.15 -28.25 -18.03
C LEU A 81 -12.39 -29.67 -17.52
N TRP A 82 -11.99 -30.65 -18.33
CA TRP A 82 -12.07 -32.06 -18.05
C TRP A 82 -10.67 -32.64 -17.85
N LEU A 83 -10.47 -33.35 -16.73
CA LEU A 83 -9.22 -34.04 -16.42
C LEU A 83 -9.45 -35.55 -16.38
N PHE A 84 -8.73 -36.26 -17.25
CA PHE A 84 -8.76 -37.71 -17.35
C PHE A 84 -7.42 -38.29 -16.90
N GLY A 85 -7.46 -39.39 -16.15
CA GLY A 85 -6.25 -39.95 -15.55
C GLY A 85 -6.50 -40.92 -14.42
N ASN A 86 -5.44 -41.20 -13.66
CA ASN A 86 -5.50 -42.10 -12.52
C ASN A 86 -5.68 -41.27 -11.23
N GLN A 87 -6.87 -41.39 -10.63
CA GLN A 87 -7.23 -40.65 -9.43
C GLN A 87 -6.34 -40.97 -8.22
N THR A 88 -5.79 -42.18 -8.15
CA THR A 88 -4.97 -42.64 -7.02
C THR A 88 -3.54 -42.10 -7.10
N THR A 89 -3.00 -41.94 -8.31
CA THR A 89 -1.62 -41.46 -8.51
C THR A 89 -1.55 -39.97 -8.84
N GLY A 90 -2.68 -39.35 -9.21
CA GLY A 90 -2.73 -37.98 -9.72
C GLY A 90 -2.21 -37.84 -11.16
N GLU A 91 -1.89 -38.94 -11.84
CA GLU A 91 -1.39 -38.93 -13.22
C GLU A 91 -2.49 -38.43 -14.17
N ILE A 92 -2.26 -37.31 -14.85
CA ILE A 92 -3.15 -36.77 -15.87
C ILE A 92 -2.74 -37.32 -17.23
N LYS A 93 -3.62 -38.10 -17.86
CA LYS A 93 -3.40 -38.67 -19.21
C LYS A 93 -3.98 -37.81 -20.31
N ARG A 94 -5.07 -37.09 -20.02
CA ARG A 94 -5.71 -36.20 -21.01
C ARG A 94 -6.38 -35.01 -20.35
N ARG A 95 -6.23 -33.85 -20.99
CA ARG A 95 -6.91 -32.60 -20.66
C ARG A 95 -7.76 -32.15 -21.84
N GLU A 96 -8.95 -31.66 -21.56
CA GLU A 96 -9.87 -31.16 -22.57
C GLU A 96 -10.62 -29.93 -22.05
N LEU A 97 -10.64 -28.84 -22.82
CA LEU A 97 -11.43 -27.65 -22.53
C LEU A 97 -12.59 -27.57 -23.52
N ARG A 98 -13.80 -27.41 -23.01
CA ARG A 98 -15.02 -27.22 -23.82
C ARG A 98 -15.67 -25.89 -23.50
N VAL A 99 -15.97 -25.10 -24.53
CA VAL A 99 -16.76 -23.87 -24.43
C VAL A 99 -18.08 -24.08 -25.15
N GLN A 100 -19.18 -23.89 -24.44
CA GLN A 100 -20.53 -24.23 -24.93
C GLN A 100 -21.48 -23.06 -24.73
N SER A 101 -22.41 -22.89 -25.68
CA SER A 101 -23.53 -21.94 -25.60
C SER A 101 -24.86 -22.67 -25.72
N TRP A 102 -25.79 -22.34 -24.83
CA TRP A 102 -27.11 -22.96 -24.72
C TRP A 102 -28.19 -21.90 -24.88
N ALA A 103 -29.21 -22.19 -25.69
CA ALA A 103 -30.39 -21.35 -25.86
C ALA A 103 -31.38 -21.51 -24.70
N VAL A 104 -32.27 -20.52 -24.61
CA VAL A 104 -33.46 -20.58 -23.75
C VAL A 104 -34.42 -21.63 -24.32
N LYS A 105 -35.07 -22.39 -23.45
CA LYS A 105 -36.09 -23.36 -23.87
C LYS A 105 -37.25 -22.65 -24.55
N SER A 106 -37.73 -23.22 -25.65
CA SER A 106 -38.88 -22.68 -26.39
C SER A 106 -40.22 -22.94 -25.68
N ASP A 107 -40.26 -23.89 -24.76
CA ASP A 107 -41.45 -24.42 -24.11
C ASP A 107 -41.58 -24.11 -22.60
N GLY A 108 -40.69 -23.27 -22.03
CA GLY A 108 -40.78 -22.91 -20.61
C GLY A 108 -39.58 -22.11 -20.08
N PRO A 109 -39.58 -21.77 -18.78
CA PRO A 109 -38.46 -21.04 -18.17
C PRO A 109 -37.25 -21.95 -18.00
N GLY A 110 -36.09 -21.52 -18.53
CA GLY A 110 -34.82 -22.23 -18.38
C GLY A 110 -34.00 -22.29 -19.67
N PHE A 111 -32.90 -23.04 -19.64
CA PHE A 111 -32.03 -23.27 -20.79
C PHE A 111 -32.07 -24.74 -21.21
N ALA A 112 -31.93 -25.01 -22.50
CA ALA A 112 -32.05 -26.34 -23.10
C ALA A 112 -30.78 -27.20 -22.91
N PHE A 113 -30.41 -27.48 -21.65
CA PHE A 113 -29.21 -28.28 -21.31
C PHE A 113 -29.31 -29.76 -21.74
N ASP A 114 -30.52 -30.23 -22.03
CA ASP A 114 -30.89 -31.55 -22.51
C ASP A 114 -30.77 -31.71 -24.03
N GLU A 115 -30.61 -30.62 -24.77
CA GLU A 115 -30.45 -30.62 -26.22
C GLU A 115 -28.98 -30.48 -26.64
N LYS A 116 -28.68 -30.52 -27.94
CA LYS A 116 -27.31 -30.24 -28.41
C LYS A 116 -27.04 -28.73 -28.26
N PRO A 117 -25.91 -28.32 -27.67
CA PRO A 117 -25.56 -26.90 -27.58
C PRO A 117 -25.47 -26.26 -28.97
N GLU A 118 -25.97 -25.03 -29.09
CA GLU A 118 -26.02 -24.30 -30.36
C GLU A 118 -24.64 -24.05 -30.95
N ASN A 119 -23.67 -23.76 -30.07
CA ASN A 119 -22.28 -23.58 -30.45
C ASN A 119 -21.38 -24.32 -29.47
N THR A 120 -20.46 -25.12 -30.02
CA THR A 120 -19.42 -25.81 -29.25
C THR A 120 -18.07 -25.56 -29.89
N TRP A 121 -17.11 -25.15 -29.07
CA TRP A 121 -15.71 -25.11 -29.42
C TRP A 121 -14.94 -25.88 -28.35
N TYR A 122 -13.91 -26.62 -28.76
CA TYR A 122 -13.08 -27.37 -27.82
C TYR A 122 -11.63 -27.40 -28.29
N CYS A 123 -10.72 -27.61 -27.35
CA CYS A 123 -9.31 -27.87 -27.60
C CYS A 123 -8.79 -28.95 -26.65
N GLU A 124 -7.77 -29.69 -27.08
CA GLU A 124 -7.25 -30.86 -26.37
C GLU A 124 -5.75 -30.74 -26.07
N GLN A 125 -5.32 -31.32 -24.95
CA GLN A 125 -3.91 -31.49 -24.60
C GLN A 125 -3.09 -30.18 -24.70
N ASN A 126 -2.11 -30.13 -25.60
CA ASN A 126 -1.20 -29.00 -25.77
C ASN A 126 -1.91 -27.76 -26.36
N GLU A 127 -3.04 -27.93 -27.03
CA GLU A 127 -3.87 -26.82 -27.53
C GLU A 127 -4.53 -26.07 -26.37
N VAL A 128 -4.82 -26.75 -25.26
CA VAL A 128 -5.29 -26.12 -24.02
C VAL A 128 -4.20 -25.20 -23.46
N ALA A 129 -2.94 -25.65 -23.50
CA ALA A 129 -1.81 -24.83 -23.07
C ALA A 129 -1.55 -23.65 -24.02
N ALA A 130 -1.66 -23.84 -25.33
CA ALA A 130 -1.52 -22.78 -26.32
C ALA A 130 -2.66 -21.75 -26.25
N PHE A 131 -3.89 -22.21 -26.01
CA PHE A 131 -5.05 -21.34 -25.81
C PHE A 131 -4.98 -20.59 -24.48
N ALA A 132 -4.52 -21.24 -23.40
CA ALA A 132 -4.22 -20.57 -22.14
C ALA A 132 -3.10 -19.53 -22.32
N ALA A 133 -2.04 -19.83 -23.09
CA ALA A 133 -1.00 -18.86 -23.41
C ALA A 133 -1.50 -17.68 -24.24
N PHE A 134 -2.43 -17.92 -25.17
CA PHE A 134 -3.09 -16.87 -25.96
C PHE A 134 -4.03 -16.01 -25.11
N LEU A 135 -4.86 -16.61 -24.25
CA LEU A 135 -5.73 -15.90 -23.31
C LEU A 135 -4.92 -15.14 -22.26
N ASN A 136 -3.86 -15.74 -21.70
CA ASN A 136 -2.92 -15.05 -20.81
C ASN A 136 -2.10 -13.97 -21.55
N GLY A 137 -2.10 -13.96 -22.88
CA GLY A 137 -1.57 -12.88 -23.72
C GLY A 137 -2.63 -11.87 -24.21
N GLN A 138 -3.93 -12.10 -23.95
CA GLN A 138 -5.02 -11.25 -24.44
C GLN A 138 -6.07 -10.83 -23.38
N LEU A 139 -6.10 -11.44 -22.19
CA LEU A 139 -6.96 -11.11 -21.04
C LEU A 139 -6.29 -11.55 -19.74
N GLU A 140 -5.55 -10.65 -19.12
CA GLU A 140 -5.19 -10.72 -17.70
C GLU A 140 -6.42 -10.21 -16.90
N GLU A 141 -6.65 -10.57 -15.63
CA GLU A 141 -7.88 -10.13 -14.93
C GLU A 141 -7.95 -8.59 -14.78
N ALA A 142 -9.00 -8.10 -14.10
CA ALA A 142 -9.02 -6.71 -13.66
C ALA A 142 -7.92 -6.50 -12.59
N GLY A 143 -6.76 -6.06 -13.05
CA GLY A 143 -5.54 -5.78 -12.30
C GLY A 143 -4.49 -5.20 -13.24
N VAL A 144 -3.35 -4.76 -12.72
CA VAL A 144 -2.21 -4.34 -13.56
C VAL A 144 -1.20 -5.47 -13.63
N TYR A 145 -0.87 -5.90 -14.83
CA TYR A 145 0.01 -7.04 -15.10
C TYR A 145 1.15 -6.61 -16.03
N HIS A 146 2.33 -7.18 -15.82
CA HIS A 146 3.50 -6.92 -16.65
C HIS A 146 4.20 -8.21 -17.05
N ARG A 147 4.42 -8.38 -18.36
CA ARG A 147 5.20 -9.48 -18.94
C ARG A 147 6.70 -9.25 -18.70
N ILE A 148 7.32 -10.12 -17.90
CA ILE A 148 8.78 -10.23 -17.80
C ILE A 148 9.19 -11.36 -18.76
N SER A 149 9.93 -11.07 -19.84
CA SER A 149 10.49 -12.11 -20.71
C SER A 149 11.66 -12.83 -20.03
N ASN A 150 11.99 -14.05 -20.45
CA ASN A 150 13.23 -14.71 -20.03
C ASN A 150 14.49 -13.96 -20.49
N ASP A 151 14.34 -13.00 -21.39
CA ASP A 151 15.39 -12.08 -21.86
C ASP A 151 15.37 -10.74 -21.09
N SER A 152 14.50 -10.62 -20.09
CA SER A 152 14.36 -9.43 -19.27
C SER A 152 15.47 -9.41 -18.21
N PRO A 153 16.11 -8.24 -17.97
CA PRO A 153 17.03 -8.05 -16.85
C PRO A 153 16.43 -8.55 -15.52
N LEU A 154 15.11 -8.45 -15.33
CA LEU A 154 14.43 -8.90 -14.11
C LEU A 154 14.47 -10.43 -13.91
N ALA A 155 14.41 -11.25 -14.96
CA ALA A 155 14.37 -12.71 -14.85
C ALA A 155 15.71 -13.28 -14.37
N SER A 156 16.81 -12.83 -14.98
CA SER A 156 18.18 -13.18 -14.59
C SER A 156 18.52 -12.77 -13.14
N VAL A 157 17.76 -11.81 -12.60
CA VAL A 157 18.02 -11.24 -11.30
C VAL A 157 17.14 -11.89 -10.22
N VAL A 158 15.91 -12.28 -10.52
CA VAL A 158 15.11 -13.17 -9.65
C VAL A 158 15.84 -14.50 -9.43
N GLU A 159 16.47 -15.05 -10.47
CA GLU A 159 17.30 -16.26 -10.34
C GLU A 159 18.52 -16.04 -9.43
N LYS A 160 19.22 -14.90 -9.53
CA LYS A 160 20.37 -14.58 -8.67
C LYS A 160 20.00 -14.32 -7.22
N VAL A 161 18.84 -13.71 -6.96
CA VAL A 161 18.30 -13.55 -5.60
C VAL A 161 17.94 -14.91 -4.99
N GLN A 162 17.35 -15.82 -5.77
CA GLN A 162 17.06 -17.18 -5.32
C GLN A 162 18.32 -18.03 -5.10
N ALA A 163 19.40 -17.75 -5.83
CA ALA A 163 20.69 -18.40 -5.68
C ALA A 163 21.57 -17.82 -4.55
N GLY A 164 21.19 -16.70 -3.93
CA GLY A 164 22.01 -16.00 -2.93
C GLY A 164 23.22 -15.27 -3.50
N GLU A 165 23.21 -15.00 -4.82
CA GLU A 165 24.32 -14.42 -5.58
C GLU A 165 24.11 -12.94 -5.96
N ALA A 166 23.09 -12.29 -5.39
CA ALA A 166 22.75 -10.91 -5.72
C ALA A 166 23.66 -9.92 -4.97
N ASP A 167 24.41 -9.11 -5.72
CA ASP A 167 25.12 -7.95 -5.17
C ASP A 167 24.13 -6.80 -4.87
N ALA A 168 24.44 -5.99 -3.85
CA ALA A 168 23.64 -4.86 -3.40
C ALA A 168 23.31 -3.87 -4.54
N SER A 169 24.22 -3.71 -5.50
CA SER A 169 24.01 -2.86 -6.68
C SER A 169 22.89 -3.37 -7.61
N GLN A 170 22.76 -4.70 -7.75
CA GLN A 170 21.73 -5.34 -8.57
C GLN A 170 20.38 -5.29 -7.87
N LEU A 171 20.35 -5.46 -6.54
CA LEU A 171 19.12 -5.33 -5.73
C LEU A 171 18.51 -3.92 -5.82
N VAL A 172 19.33 -2.86 -5.87
CA VAL A 172 18.87 -1.48 -6.03
C VAL A 172 18.23 -1.25 -7.40
N GLN A 173 18.76 -1.83 -8.47
CA GLN A 173 18.19 -1.71 -9.82
C GLN A 173 16.85 -2.47 -9.95
N ILE A 174 16.71 -3.63 -9.30
CA ILE A 174 15.42 -4.35 -9.20
C ILE A 174 14.40 -3.51 -8.47
N ALA A 175 14.80 -2.98 -7.31
CA ALA A 175 13.95 -2.18 -6.45
C ALA A 175 13.41 -0.94 -7.19
N GLN A 176 14.24 -0.29 -8.00
CA GLN A 176 13.84 0.82 -8.87
C GLN A 176 12.85 0.36 -9.96
N ALA A 177 13.17 -0.71 -10.69
CA ALA A 177 12.29 -1.24 -11.73
C ALA A 177 10.92 -1.71 -11.17
N LEU A 178 10.89 -2.23 -9.94
CA LEU A 178 9.66 -2.63 -9.24
C LEU A 178 8.95 -1.46 -8.52
N ALA A 179 9.67 -0.39 -8.16
CA ALA A 179 9.07 0.83 -7.60
C ALA A 179 8.18 1.54 -8.63
N ASP A 180 8.62 1.53 -9.89
CA ASP A 180 7.90 2.07 -11.06
C ASP A 180 6.73 1.18 -11.50
N ALA A 181 6.67 -0.07 -11.03
CA ALA A 181 5.59 -1.00 -11.29
C ALA A 181 4.42 -0.78 -10.29
N PRO A 182 3.18 -0.56 -10.76
CA PRO A 182 2.01 -0.48 -9.88
C PRO A 182 1.79 -1.82 -9.15
N ASN A 183 1.34 -1.75 -7.89
CA ASN A 183 0.99 -2.89 -7.02
C ASN A 183 2.12 -3.87 -6.64
N SER A 184 3.39 -3.50 -6.85
CA SER A 184 4.56 -4.34 -6.52
C SER A 184 4.67 -4.74 -5.04
N ALA A 185 4.10 -3.96 -4.12
CA ALA A 185 4.12 -4.25 -2.69
C ALA A 185 3.18 -5.41 -2.26
N GLU A 186 2.11 -5.67 -3.03
CA GLU A 186 1.10 -6.68 -2.69
C GLU A 186 1.56 -8.09 -3.11
N VAL A 187 2.29 -8.18 -4.23
CA VAL A 187 2.85 -9.42 -4.79
C VAL A 187 3.94 -10.03 -3.90
N LEU A 188 4.66 -9.20 -3.16
CA LEU A 188 5.84 -9.59 -2.39
C LEU A 188 5.53 -9.89 -0.92
N ALA A 189 4.28 -9.80 -0.46
CA ALA A 189 3.94 -10.04 0.95
C ALA A 189 3.99 -11.52 1.38
N HIS A 190 4.21 -12.47 0.46
CA HIS A 190 3.97 -13.90 0.68
C HIS A 190 5.22 -14.80 0.79
N HIS A 191 6.45 -14.26 0.79
CA HIS A 191 7.68 -15.06 0.89
C HIS A 191 8.80 -14.34 1.67
N GLU A 192 9.68 -15.05 2.39
CA GLU A 192 10.73 -14.42 3.21
C GLU A 192 11.77 -13.65 2.38
N ALA A 193 12.19 -14.19 1.22
CA ALA A 193 13.02 -13.48 0.24
C ALA A 193 12.34 -12.21 -0.32
N SER A 194 11.02 -12.13 -0.22
CA SER A 194 10.27 -10.97 -0.67
C SER A 194 10.31 -9.81 0.32
N ARG A 195 10.73 -10.01 1.57
CA ARG A 195 10.97 -8.90 2.52
C ARG A 195 12.13 -8.01 2.07
N VAL A 196 13.25 -8.62 1.66
CA VAL A 196 14.42 -7.88 1.13
C VAL A 196 14.04 -7.12 -0.14
N LEU A 197 13.21 -7.72 -1.01
CA LEU A 197 12.71 -7.06 -2.20
C LEU A 197 11.69 -5.94 -1.89
N LEU A 198 10.80 -6.13 -0.91
CA LEU A 198 9.88 -5.11 -0.43
C LEU A 198 10.61 -3.92 0.18
N ASP A 199 11.61 -4.19 1.02
CA ASP A 199 12.45 -3.16 1.64
C ASP A 199 13.25 -2.43 0.56
N GLY A 200 13.75 -3.15 -0.44
CA GLY A 200 14.34 -2.58 -1.64
C GLY A 200 13.39 -1.62 -2.36
N ILE A 201 12.20 -2.08 -2.75
CA ILE A 201 11.19 -1.26 -3.45
C ILE A 201 10.80 -0.03 -2.63
N GLN A 202 10.55 -0.22 -1.34
CA GLN A 202 10.20 0.86 -0.44
C GLN A 202 11.34 1.88 -0.40
N THR A 203 12.59 1.42 -0.27
CA THR A 203 13.78 2.28 -0.31
C THR A 203 13.91 3.02 -1.64
N ALA A 204 13.64 2.36 -2.77
CA ALA A 204 13.67 3.00 -4.09
C ALA A 204 12.58 4.09 -4.24
N ARG A 205 11.36 3.83 -3.78
CA ARG A 205 10.28 4.83 -3.72
C ARG A 205 10.65 6.00 -2.83
N GLN A 206 11.25 5.73 -1.67
CA GLN A 206 11.72 6.76 -0.75
C GLN A 206 12.82 7.64 -1.38
N ARG A 207 13.74 7.03 -2.13
CA ARG A 207 14.76 7.75 -2.91
C ARG A 207 14.15 8.61 -4.01
N ASP A 208 13.14 8.12 -4.73
CA ASP A 208 12.43 8.91 -5.75
C ASP A 208 11.76 10.16 -5.12
N VAL A 209 11.08 10.00 -4.00
CA VAL A 209 10.46 11.12 -3.27
C VAL A 209 11.52 12.16 -2.87
N ILE A 210 12.66 11.72 -2.33
CA ILE A 210 13.78 12.63 -2.00
C ILE A 210 14.28 13.34 -3.26
N ALA A 211 14.45 12.63 -4.37
CA ALA A 211 14.93 13.21 -5.63
C ALA A 211 13.96 14.26 -6.17
N ARG A 212 12.65 13.99 -6.17
CA ARG A 212 11.62 14.96 -6.55
C ARG A 212 11.61 16.17 -5.63
N LEU A 213 11.76 15.97 -4.31
CA LEU A 213 11.85 17.10 -3.38
C LEU A 213 13.10 17.94 -3.63
N LYS A 214 14.27 17.31 -3.83
CA LYS A 214 15.53 18.01 -4.16
C LYS A 214 15.40 18.84 -5.42
N ALA A 215 14.77 18.29 -6.46
CA ALA A 215 14.54 19.00 -7.72
C ALA A 215 13.62 20.22 -7.52
N ALA A 216 12.51 20.02 -6.82
CA ALA A 216 11.55 21.09 -6.53
C ALA A 216 12.17 22.19 -5.65
N VAL A 217 12.91 21.82 -4.60
CA VAL A 217 13.61 22.75 -3.71
C VAL A 217 14.71 23.53 -4.42
N SER A 218 15.32 22.98 -5.47
CA SER A 218 16.35 23.65 -6.27
C SER A 218 15.79 24.65 -7.29
N ASP A 219 14.52 24.52 -7.66
CA ASP A 219 13.84 25.48 -8.53
C ASP A 219 13.27 26.66 -7.71
N PRO A 220 13.80 27.89 -7.87
CA PRO A 220 13.37 29.06 -7.10
C PRO A 220 11.92 29.50 -7.39
N SER A 221 11.31 28.98 -8.47
CA SER A 221 9.91 29.25 -8.83
C SER A 221 8.92 28.27 -8.21
N THR A 222 9.40 27.21 -7.55
CA THR A 222 8.56 26.21 -6.89
C THR A 222 7.75 26.85 -5.75
N GLY A 223 6.43 26.82 -5.91
CA GLY A 223 5.48 27.26 -4.89
C GLY A 223 5.21 26.19 -3.82
N GLU A 224 4.65 26.64 -2.69
CA GLU A 224 4.31 25.83 -1.53
C GLU A 224 3.41 24.62 -1.88
N ASN A 225 2.42 24.79 -2.76
CA ASN A 225 1.52 23.73 -3.19
C ASN A 225 2.25 22.52 -3.81
N VAL A 226 3.33 22.75 -4.55
CA VAL A 226 4.12 21.67 -5.17
C VAL A 226 4.87 20.90 -4.09
N LEU A 227 5.50 21.62 -3.15
CA LEU A 227 6.21 21.03 -2.02
C LEU A 227 5.26 20.24 -1.11
N GLN A 228 4.06 20.77 -0.87
CA GLN A 228 2.99 20.10 -0.15
C GLN A 228 2.54 18.82 -0.86
N GLY A 229 2.42 18.84 -2.18
CA GLY A 229 2.10 17.64 -2.98
C GLY A 229 3.14 16.54 -2.81
N ILE A 230 4.43 16.87 -2.88
CA ILE A 230 5.53 15.91 -2.71
C ILE A 230 5.55 15.35 -1.28
N LEU A 231 5.49 16.23 -0.27
CA LEU A 231 5.59 15.85 1.14
C LEU A 231 4.32 15.18 1.69
N ALA A 232 3.17 15.36 1.03
CA ALA A 232 1.94 14.64 1.36
C ALA A 232 2.10 13.13 1.25
N ASP A 233 2.91 12.67 0.29
CA ASP A 233 3.25 11.26 0.05
C ASP A 233 4.58 10.87 0.72
N GLY A 234 5.45 11.85 0.97
CA GLY A 234 6.75 11.72 1.64
C GLY A 234 6.75 11.91 3.15
N TRP A 235 5.63 11.77 3.86
CA TRP A 235 5.53 12.12 5.29
C TRP A 235 6.49 11.35 6.21
N TRP A 236 6.98 10.19 5.79
CA TRP A 236 8.01 9.42 6.50
C TRP A 236 9.32 10.21 6.68
N MET A 237 9.57 11.22 5.85
CA MET A 237 10.76 12.09 5.93
C MET A 237 10.83 12.89 7.24
N PHE A 238 9.70 13.08 7.92
CA PHE A 238 9.66 13.70 9.25
C PHE A 238 10.09 12.74 10.38
N GLY A 239 10.38 11.47 10.06
CA GLY A 239 10.95 10.45 10.94
C GLY A 239 9.97 9.37 11.40
N GLY A 240 10.51 8.28 11.96
CA GLY A 240 9.77 7.06 12.34
C GLY A 240 8.83 7.17 13.55
N ARG A 241 8.58 8.39 14.05
CA ARG A 241 7.66 8.63 15.18
C ARG A 241 6.19 8.68 14.76
N PHE A 242 5.91 8.70 13.46
CA PHE A 242 4.56 8.83 12.91
C PHE A 242 4.05 7.49 12.40
N ILE A 243 2.83 7.15 12.78
CA ILE A 243 2.19 5.86 12.43
C ILE A 243 1.14 6.01 11.34
N ALA A 244 0.66 7.23 11.12
CA ALA A 244 -0.33 7.53 10.08
C ALA A 244 -0.38 9.04 9.79
N LYS A 245 -0.92 9.37 8.61
CA LYS A 245 -1.45 10.70 8.30
C LYS A 245 -2.91 10.77 8.77
N ALA A 246 -3.32 11.86 9.41
CA ALA A 246 -4.72 12.01 9.79
C ALA A 246 -5.58 12.12 8.51
N SER A 247 -6.71 11.41 8.48
CA SER A 247 -7.59 11.32 7.31
C SER A 247 -8.33 12.63 6.97
N ARG A 248 -8.24 13.65 7.82
CA ARG A 248 -8.83 14.97 7.61
C ARG A 248 -7.79 16.07 7.81
N ARG A 249 -7.69 16.99 6.83
CA ARG A 249 -6.85 18.22 6.91
C ARG A 249 -7.50 19.33 7.74
N SER A 250 -8.82 19.38 7.77
CA SER A 250 -9.59 20.26 8.66
C SER A 250 -9.91 19.47 9.94
N LEU A 251 -9.12 19.74 10.98
CA LEU A 251 -9.33 19.20 12.33
C LEU A 251 -10.03 20.20 13.25
N THR A 252 -10.07 21.47 12.86
CA THR A 252 -10.86 22.56 13.47
C THR A 252 -11.78 23.16 12.39
N VAL A 253 -12.79 23.92 12.82
CA VAL A 253 -13.78 24.57 11.95
C VAL A 253 -13.14 25.64 11.04
N LEU A 254 -11.92 26.09 11.33
CA LEU A 254 -11.41 27.36 10.81
C LEU A 254 -10.20 27.27 9.89
N ASP A 255 -9.34 26.23 9.96
CA ASP A 255 -8.13 26.20 9.11
C ASP A 255 -7.78 24.80 8.57
N GLN A 256 -7.20 24.79 7.36
CA GLN A 256 -6.72 23.60 6.68
C GLN A 256 -5.23 23.40 7.02
N LEU A 257 -4.93 22.37 7.82
CA LEU A 257 -3.56 22.00 8.13
C LEU A 257 -2.90 21.40 6.88
N ASP A 258 -1.64 21.76 6.60
CA ASP A 258 -0.96 21.27 5.41
C ASP A 258 -0.78 19.75 5.44
N ILE A 259 -0.12 19.26 6.49
CA ILE A 259 0.09 17.83 6.72
C ILE A 259 -0.15 17.50 8.21
N PRO A 260 -1.33 16.99 8.56
CA PRO A 260 -1.58 16.47 9.90
C PRO A 260 -1.06 15.04 10.03
N LEU A 261 -0.10 14.82 10.91
CA LEU A 261 0.50 13.53 11.22
C LEU A 261 0.06 13.03 12.59
N ILE A 262 -0.05 11.72 12.76
CA ILE A 262 -0.34 11.07 14.04
C ILE A 262 0.91 10.38 14.53
N ARG A 263 1.37 10.77 15.72
CA ARG A 263 2.50 10.15 16.40
C ARG A 263 2.12 8.77 16.94
N ALA A 264 3.11 7.93 17.22
CA ALA A 264 2.91 6.60 17.80
C ALA A 264 2.16 6.62 19.15
N ASP A 265 2.22 7.72 19.90
CA ASP A 265 1.47 7.91 21.13
C ASP A 265 0.06 8.50 20.93
N GLY A 266 -0.41 8.57 19.68
CA GLY A 266 -1.73 9.07 19.30
C GLY A 266 -1.87 10.59 19.29
N ALA A 267 -0.80 11.33 19.62
CA ALA A 267 -0.80 12.78 19.59
C ALA A 267 -0.72 13.32 18.16
N LEU A 268 -1.44 14.41 17.89
CA LEU A 268 -1.35 15.12 16.62
C LEU A 268 0.02 15.81 16.47
N HIS A 269 0.55 15.82 15.26
CA HIS A 269 1.71 16.62 14.88
C HIS A 269 1.37 17.38 13.60
N VAL A 270 1.46 18.69 13.65
CA VAL A 270 1.16 19.57 12.51
C VAL A 270 2.45 19.86 11.77
N VAL A 271 2.46 19.70 10.45
CA VAL A 271 3.53 20.28 9.63
C VAL A 271 2.95 21.47 8.88
N GLU A 272 3.62 22.60 8.99
CA GLU A 272 3.37 23.81 8.20
C GLU A 272 4.51 23.97 7.19
N LEU A 273 4.16 24.18 5.93
CA LEU A 273 5.14 24.33 4.86
C LEU A 273 5.21 25.79 4.42
N LYS A 274 6.41 26.21 4.00
CA LYS A 274 6.66 27.48 3.32
C LYS A 274 7.56 27.24 2.13
N THR A 275 7.79 28.24 1.28
CA THR A 275 8.67 28.07 0.11
C THR A 275 10.12 27.77 0.52
N ALA A 276 10.85 27.11 -0.37
CA ALA A 276 12.30 26.92 -0.19
C ALA A 276 13.09 28.21 -0.50
N ASN A 277 12.63 29.00 -1.47
CA ASN A 277 13.30 30.22 -1.90
C ASN A 277 12.98 31.40 -0.98
N ILE A 278 13.81 31.56 0.05
CA ILE A 278 13.71 32.64 1.03
C ILE A 278 15.09 33.26 1.23
N GLY A 279 15.29 34.45 0.64
CA GLY A 279 16.59 35.13 0.65
C GLY A 279 16.97 35.74 1.99
N ASP A 280 16.00 36.00 2.86
CA ASP A 280 16.15 36.59 4.19
C ASP A 280 15.80 35.59 5.31
N LEU A 281 16.05 34.29 5.07
CA LEU A 281 15.76 33.21 6.03
C LEU A 281 16.38 33.49 7.40
N VAL A 282 17.60 34.03 7.36
CA VAL A 282 18.32 34.61 8.50
C VAL A 282 18.83 35.97 8.06
N ILE A 283 18.71 36.95 8.95
CA ILE A 283 19.18 38.31 8.72
C ILE A 283 20.22 38.70 9.76
N LYS A 284 21.17 39.53 9.35
CA LYS A 284 22.13 40.14 10.27
C LYS A 284 21.48 41.30 11.00
N TYR A 285 21.45 41.23 12.33
CA TYR A 285 21.00 42.29 13.21
C TYR A 285 22.15 42.73 14.12
N ARG A 286 22.72 43.90 13.82
CA ARG A 286 23.95 44.40 14.46
C ARG A 286 25.10 43.38 14.32
N ASN A 287 25.53 42.78 15.42
CA ASN A 287 26.62 41.81 15.50
C ASN A 287 26.14 40.35 15.61
N HIS A 288 24.84 40.10 15.48
CA HIS A 288 24.25 38.78 15.64
C HIS A 288 23.38 38.43 14.44
N HIS A 289 23.17 37.14 14.22
CA HIS A 289 22.19 36.63 13.27
C HIS A 289 20.88 36.34 14.00
N VAL A 290 19.77 36.67 13.36
CA VAL A 290 18.41 36.41 13.85
C VAL A 290 17.58 35.85 12.71
N VAL A 291 16.54 35.07 13.04
CA VAL A 291 15.64 34.53 12.01
C VAL A 291 14.91 35.65 11.27
N GLY A 292 14.62 35.41 9.99
CA GLY A 292 13.89 36.33 9.13
C GLY A 292 12.43 36.57 9.55
N PRO A 293 11.78 37.58 8.96
CA PRO A 293 10.37 37.86 9.22
C PRO A 293 9.46 36.68 8.86
N GLN A 294 9.70 36.01 7.73
CA GLN A 294 8.88 34.88 7.28
C GLN A 294 8.95 33.67 8.22
N VAL A 295 10.08 33.45 8.91
CA VAL A 295 10.20 32.41 9.94
C VAL A 295 9.30 32.73 11.13
N ASN A 296 9.34 33.97 11.63
CA ASN A 296 8.48 34.39 12.74
C ASN A 296 6.99 34.33 12.38
N GLU A 297 6.63 34.71 11.15
CA GLU A 297 5.25 34.64 10.65
C GLU A 297 4.75 33.19 10.64
N ALA A 298 5.53 32.26 10.07
CA ALA A 298 5.18 30.85 10.03
C ALA A 298 5.05 30.23 11.44
N VAL A 299 5.95 30.60 12.37
CA VAL A 299 5.88 30.16 13.76
C VAL A 299 4.65 30.74 14.46
N GLY A 300 4.31 32.00 14.23
CA GLY A 300 3.11 32.64 14.75
C GLY A 300 1.82 31.98 14.24
N GLN A 301 1.78 31.64 12.95
CA GLN A 301 0.69 30.90 12.32
C GLN A 301 0.49 29.53 13.00
N VAL A 302 1.56 28.77 13.16
CA VAL A 302 1.53 27.47 13.84
C VAL A 302 1.16 27.56 15.32
N ALA A 303 1.64 28.60 16.01
CA ALA A 303 1.26 28.85 17.40
C ALA A 303 -0.24 29.08 17.55
N ASN A 304 -0.86 29.77 16.59
CA ASN A 304 -2.31 29.94 16.54
C ASN A 304 -3.04 28.61 16.34
N TYR A 305 -2.55 27.73 15.45
CA TYR A 305 -3.13 26.40 15.29
C TYR A 305 -3.05 25.57 16.58
N LEU A 306 -1.90 25.55 17.25
CA LEU A 306 -1.75 24.81 18.50
C LEU A 306 -2.70 25.34 19.60
N ARG A 307 -2.91 26.67 19.66
CA ARG A 307 -3.89 27.28 20.56
C ARG A 307 -5.31 26.81 20.25
N GLU A 308 -5.73 26.90 18.99
CA GLU A 308 -7.06 26.44 18.54
C GLU A 308 -7.29 24.96 18.83
N LEU A 309 -6.27 24.12 18.61
CA LEU A 309 -6.30 22.69 18.94
C LEU A 309 -6.46 22.44 20.45
N ASP A 310 -5.82 23.24 21.30
CA ASP A 310 -5.95 23.17 22.76
C ASP A 310 -7.37 23.59 23.24
N GLU A 311 -7.92 24.64 22.62
CA GLU A 311 -9.26 25.17 22.90
C GLU A 311 -10.36 24.20 22.49
N HIS A 312 -10.23 23.56 21.33
CA HIS A 312 -11.22 22.64 20.77
C HIS A 312 -10.97 21.16 21.10
N ARG A 313 -9.97 20.84 21.95
CA ARG A 313 -9.51 19.47 22.21
C ARG A 313 -10.61 18.45 22.50
N HIS A 314 -11.64 18.82 23.27
CA HIS A 314 -12.70 17.88 23.69
C HIS A 314 -13.61 17.52 22.52
N VAL A 315 -13.90 18.51 21.66
CA VAL A 315 -14.69 18.32 20.44
C VAL A 315 -13.90 17.44 19.47
N ILE A 316 -12.62 17.75 19.25
CA ILE A 316 -11.76 16.98 18.34
C ILE A 316 -11.59 15.54 18.82
N LYS A 317 -11.30 15.35 20.10
CA LYS A 317 -11.17 14.02 20.69
C LYS A 317 -12.47 13.23 20.63
N GLY A 318 -13.60 13.86 20.93
CA GLY A 318 -14.91 13.21 20.88
C GLY A 318 -15.36 12.83 19.47
N ALA A 319 -15.06 13.67 18.48
CA ALA A 319 -15.48 13.45 17.10
C ALA A 319 -14.51 12.58 16.28
N LEU A 320 -13.20 12.71 16.53
CA LEU A 320 -12.14 12.13 15.68
C LEU A 320 -11.24 11.13 16.43
N GLY A 321 -11.32 11.05 17.76
CA GLY A 321 -10.43 10.18 18.55
C GLY A 321 -8.97 10.64 18.61
N ILE A 322 -8.67 11.86 18.14
CA ILE A 322 -7.31 12.41 18.07
C ILE A 322 -6.98 13.17 19.35
N GLU A 323 -5.79 12.93 19.92
CA GLU A 323 -5.30 13.66 21.09
C GLU A 323 -4.54 14.93 20.66
N CYS A 324 -5.14 16.09 20.92
CA CYS A 324 -4.59 17.39 20.52
C CYS A 324 -3.88 18.14 21.66
N ARG A 325 -4.08 17.77 22.93
CA ARG A 325 -3.46 18.49 24.07
C ARG A 325 -1.92 18.42 24.04
N ARG A 326 -1.40 17.35 23.45
CA ARG A 326 0.03 17.10 23.30
C ARG A 326 0.49 17.37 21.86
N ALA A 327 -0.25 18.18 21.12
CA ALA A 327 0.10 18.47 19.74
C ALA A 327 1.45 19.19 19.65
N PHE A 328 2.27 18.74 18.70
CA PHE A 328 3.51 19.39 18.29
C PHE A 328 3.36 19.94 16.89
N ALA A 329 4.26 20.81 16.49
CA ALA A 329 4.33 21.27 15.13
C ALA A 329 5.75 21.41 14.61
N THR A 330 5.91 21.21 13.31
CA THR A 330 7.15 21.47 12.58
C THR A 330 6.86 22.46 11.46
N VAL A 331 7.63 23.55 11.40
CA VAL A 331 7.67 24.47 10.27
C VAL A 331 8.83 24.05 9.38
N VAL A 332 8.55 23.73 8.12
CA VAL A 332 9.58 23.53 7.09
C VAL A 332 9.64 24.77 6.23
N ILE A 333 10.77 25.48 6.28
CA ILE A 333 10.88 26.80 5.66
C ILE A 333 12.29 27.06 5.15
N GLY A 334 12.38 27.53 3.90
CA GLY A 334 13.63 27.98 3.33
C GLY A 334 14.63 26.86 3.03
N HIS A 335 15.65 27.22 2.24
CA HIS A 335 16.83 26.39 2.01
C HIS A 335 18.07 27.28 2.06
N PRO A 336 19.16 26.87 2.75
CA PRO A 336 20.37 27.70 2.91
C PRO A 336 20.95 28.24 1.59
N GLN A 337 20.77 27.50 0.49
CA GLN A 337 21.26 27.92 -0.84
C GLN A 337 20.69 29.24 -1.34
N TYR A 338 19.52 29.68 -0.86
CA TYR A 338 18.89 30.94 -1.27
C TYR A 338 19.24 32.11 -0.35
N ALA A 339 19.80 31.84 0.83
CA ALA A 339 20.16 32.85 1.82
C ALA A 339 21.62 33.33 1.62
N GLU A 340 21.94 33.83 0.42
CA GLU A 340 23.31 34.14 -0.04
C GLU A 340 24.14 35.06 0.86
N LYS A 341 23.48 35.80 1.77
CA LYS A 341 24.12 36.79 2.66
C LYS A 341 24.64 36.19 3.97
N VAL A 342 24.30 34.94 4.27
CA VAL A 342 24.61 34.28 5.54
C VAL A 342 25.13 32.87 5.25
N ASP A 343 26.23 32.48 5.88
CA ASP A 343 26.80 31.15 5.70
C ASP A 343 25.85 30.07 6.24
N ALA A 344 25.81 28.90 5.59
CA ALA A 344 24.94 27.80 5.99
C ALA A 344 25.13 27.38 7.47
N LYS A 345 26.37 27.48 7.99
CA LYS A 345 26.67 27.23 9.40
C LYS A 345 25.99 28.24 10.32
N ASP A 346 26.05 29.52 10.00
CA ASP A 346 25.41 30.59 10.77
C ASP A 346 23.89 30.47 10.72
N ILE A 347 23.32 30.03 9.59
CA ILE A 347 21.89 29.72 9.46
C ILE A 347 21.51 28.60 10.44
N ALA A 348 22.25 27.49 10.43
CA ALA A 348 22.00 26.35 11.32
C ALA A 348 22.13 26.74 12.80
N GLU A 349 23.15 27.50 13.18
CA GLU A 349 23.32 27.98 14.56
C GLU A 349 22.21 28.94 14.99
N THR A 350 21.76 29.82 14.08
CA THR A 350 20.65 30.75 14.34
C THR A 350 19.34 30.00 14.55
N LEU A 351 19.00 29.06 13.66
CA LEU A 351 17.79 28.25 13.77
C LEU A 351 17.83 27.34 15.00
N ARG A 352 18.99 26.77 15.36
CA ARG A 352 19.15 26.01 16.61
C ARG A 352 18.87 26.87 17.84
N THR A 353 19.42 28.08 17.89
CA THR A 353 19.18 29.03 18.98
C THR A 353 17.72 29.45 19.05
N TYR A 354 17.09 29.64 17.89
CA TYR A 354 15.68 29.95 17.79
C TYR A 354 14.80 28.79 18.29
N ASN A 355 15.07 27.56 17.86
CA ASN A 355 14.34 26.37 18.34
C ASN A 355 14.50 26.13 19.85
N ALA A 356 15.63 26.53 20.46
CA ALA A 356 15.89 26.29 21.87
C ALA A 356 14.87 26.92 22.84
N HIS A 357 14.11 27.94 22.40
CA HIS A 357 13.06 28.56 23.22
C HIS A 357 11.63 28.22 22.75
N LEU A 358 11.47 27.43 21.68
CA LEU A 358 10.17 26.97 21.20
C LEU A 358 9.81 25.65 21.89
N SER A 359 8.69 25.63 22.62
CA SER A 359 8.32 24.47 23.45
C SER A 359 7.62 23.34 22.70
N ARG A 360 6.83 23.67 21.67
CA ARG A 360 6.00 22.72 20.89
C ARG A 360 6.14 22.90 19.38
N ILE A 361 7.02 23.81 18.95
CA ILE A 361 7.24 24.16 17.55
C ILE A 361 8.71 23.92 17.25
N GLU A 362 8.98 23.28 16.12
CA GLU A 362 10.33 23.09 15.60
C GLU A 362 10.41 23.73 14.22
N VAL A 363 11.45 24.53 13.97
CA VAL A 363 11.72 25.11 12.66
C VAL A 363 12.89 24.36 12.03
N ILE A 364 12.68 23.79 10.85
CA ILE A 364 13.73 23.14 10.06
C ILE A 364 13.76 23.70 8.64
N THR A 365 14.90 23.63 7.98
CA THR A 365 15.00 23.93 6.55
C THR A 365 14.67 22.71 5.70
N TYR A 366 14.43 22.93 4.41
CA TYR A 366 14.36 21.82 3.45
C TYR A 366 15.68 21.03 3.38
N ALA A 367 16.83 21.67 3.61
CA ALA A 367 18.11 20.99 3.67
C ALA A 367 18.16 20.00 4.84
N ASP A 368 17.73 20.43 6.03
CA ASP A 368 17.68 19.57 7.23
C ASP A 368 16.73 18.38 7.03
N LEU A 369 15.55 18.62 6.45
CA LEU A 369 14.56 17.57 6.17
C LEU A 369 15.10 16.53 5.18
N ILE A 370 15.71 16.99 4.09
CA ILE A 370 16.31 16.12 3.08
C ILE A 370 17.47 15.32 3.68
N GLN A 371 18.39 15.99 4.39
CA GLN A 371 19.55 15.34 5.02
C GLN A 371 19.12 14.31 6.05
N GLY A 372 18.11 14.62 6.87
CA GLY A 372 17.54 13.70 7.85
C GLY A 372 16.94 12.46 7.19
N ALA A 373 16.18 12.63 6.11
CA ALA A 373 15.60 11.53 5.35
C ALA A 373 16.68 10.65 4.69
N GLU A 374 17.70 11.26 4.09
CA GLU A 374 18.82 10.52 3.47
C GLU A 374 19.61 9.70 4.51
N SER A 375 19.88 10.31 5.66
CA SER A 375 20.57 9.63 6.77
C SER A 375 19.76 8.44 7.30
N ALA A 376 18.44 8.57 7.39
CA ALA A 376 17.56 7.48 7.81
C ALA A 376 17.59 6.30 6.82
N LEU A 377 17.69 6.55 5.51
CA LEU A 377 17.82 5.49 4.52
C LEU A 377 19.18 4.79 4.57
N THR A 378 20.26 5.53 4.84
CA THR A 378 21.59 4.94 5.00
C THR A 378 21.67 4.05 6.25
N LEU A 379 21.17 4.53 7.39
CA LEU A 379 21.16 3.76 8.63
C LEU A 379 20.30 2.49 8.52
N GLY A 380 19.19 2.53 7.77
CA GLY A 380 18.37 1.36 7.48
C GLY A 380 19.07 0.30 6.61
N ALA A 381 20.06 0.69 5.81
CA ALA A 381 20.84 -0.21 4.96
C ALA A 381 22.03 -0.86 5.68
N GLU A 382 22.50 -0.27 6.79
CA GLU A 382 23.69 -0.72 7.54
C GLU A 382 23.36 -1.50 8.83
N ALA A 383 22.10 -1.88 9.08
CA ALA A 383 21.73 -2.62 10.28
C ALA A 383 22.58 -3.90 10.42
N PRO A 384 23.39 -4.05 11.48
CA PRO A 384 24.29 -5.20 11.63
C PRO A 384 23.46 -6.47 11.79
N GLU A 385 23.88 -7.55 11.12
CA GLU A 385 23.37 -8.89 11.40
C GLU A 385 23.50 -9.16 12.90
N PRO A 386 22.47 -9.74 13.55
CA PRO A 386 22.58 -10.10 14.94
C PRO A 386 23.74 -11.09 15.09
N GLU A 387 24.83 -10.67 15.73
CA GLU A 387 25.88 -11.59 16.16
C GLU A 387 25.21 -12.70 16.98
N GLU A 388 25.31 -13.94 16.49
CA GLU A 388 24.90 -15.10 17.26
C GLU A 388 25.63 -15.05 18.60
N PRO A 389 24.91 -15.13 19.74
CA PRO A 389 25.56 -15.14 21.03
C PRO A 389 26.51 -16.34 21.07
N GLN A 390 27.81 -16.07 21.09
CA GLN A 390 28.83 -17.07 21.32
C GLN A 390 28.56 -17.67 22.71
N LEU A 391 27.99 -18.86 22.73
CA LEU A 391 27.90 -19.68 23.93
C LEU A 391 29.33 -19.93 24.41
N GLU A 392 29.73 -19.23 25.47
CA GLU A 392 30.98 -19.53 26.15
C GLU A 392 30.96 -21.01 26.57
N PRO A 393 32.06 -21.75 26.35
CA PRO A 393 32.14 -23.14 26.78
C PRO A 393 31.96 -23.21 28.29
N GLU A 394 31.02 -24.04 28.74
CA GLU A 394 30.78 -24.30 30.15
C GLU A 394 32.12 -24.58 30.86
N GLY A 395 32.45 -23.71 31.83
CA GLY A 395 33.62 -23.89 32.67
C GLY A 395 33.55 -25.23 33.42
N PRO A 396 34.71 -25.81 33.79
CA PRO A 396 34.74 -27.15 34.36
C PRO A 396 33.96 -27.22 35.68
N PRO A 397 33.29 -28.35 35.95
CA PRO A 397 32.46 -28.51 37.13
C PRO A 397 33.33 -28.48 38.40
N PHE A 398 32.89 -27.70 39.40
CA PHE A 398 33.43 -27.72 40.77
C PHE A 398 32.68 -28.73 41.64
#